data_AF-A0A846PJX1-F1
#
_entry.id   AF-A0A846PJX1-F1
#
_cell.length_a   1.000
_cell.length_b   1.000
_cell.length_c   1.000
_cell.angle_alpha   90.00
_cell.angle_beta   90.00
_cell.angle_gamma   90.00
#
_symmetry.space_group_name_H-M   'P 1'
#
loop_
_entity.id
_entity.type
_entity.pdbx_description
1 polymer ?
#
loop_
_entity_poly.entity_id
_entity_poly.type
_entity_poly.pdbx_seq_one_letter_code
_entity_poly.pdbx_strand_id
1 'polypeptide(L)'
;MTVWLLISAMGILVALGLLVALVVWRKRKAGMVEEPNYRAFFIMGIAFIPVGFIWMTIAFSINASLFPTGLPLLSLGIIYLSIGLGNRDKWKKS
;
A
#
# COMPACT_ATOMS: atom_id res chain seq x y z
N MET A 1 -9.62 -26.04 6.86
CA MET A 1 -10.31 -24.73 6.86
C MET A 1 -9.37 -23.59 6.47
N THR A 2 -8.19 -23.50 7.06
CA THR A 2 -7.19 -22.43 6.79
C THR A 2 -6.67 -22.38 5.34
N VAL A 3 -6.40 -23.53 4.71
CA VAL A 3 -5.90 -23.59 3.32
C VAL A 3 -6.92 -23.02 2.31
N TRP A 4 -8.20 -23.35 2.46
CA TRP A 4 -9.26 -22.83 1.59
C TRP A 4 -9.45 -21.31 1.72
N LEU A 5 -9.28 -20.77 2.94
CA LEU A 5 -9.30 -19.33 3.18
C LEU A 5 -8.10 -18.61 2.54
N LEU A 6 -6.91 -19.23 2.53
CA LEU A 6 -5.74 -18.67 1.86
C LEU A 6 -5.93 -18.64 0.34
N ILE A 7 -6.45 -19.73 -0.25
CA ILE A 7 -6.73 -19.80 -1.68
C ILE A 7 -7.77 -18.75 -2.11
N SER A 8 -8.84 -18.58 -1.34
CA SER A 8 -9.85 -17.55 -1.64
C SER A 8 -9.29 -16.13 -1.50
N ALA A 9 -8.48 -15.86 -0.48
CA ALA A 9 -7.81 -14.58 -0.30
C ALA A 9 -6.85 -14.26 -1.46
N MET A 10 -6.06 -15.23 -1.92
CA MET A 10 -5.19 -15.07 -3.09
C MET A 10 -6.01 -14.79 -4.36
N GLY A 11 -7.13 -15.50 -4.55
CA GLY A 11 -8.04 -15.25 -5.68
C GLY A 11 -8.59 -13.83 -5.70
N ILE A 12 -9.01 -13.31 -4.54
CA ILE A 12 -9.49 -11.93 -4.39
C ILE A 12 -8.37 -10.92 -4.70
N LEU A 13 -7.16 -11.15 -4.20
CA LEU A 13 -6.01 -10.27 -4.47
C LEU A 13 -5.66 -10.22 -5.97
N VAL A 14 -5.65 -11.37 -6.65
CA VAL A 14 -5.41 -11.44 -8.10
C VAL A 14 -6.52 -10.70 -8.86
N ALA A 15 -7.78 -10.92 -8.50
CA ALA A 15 -8.92 -10.24 -9.12
C ALA A 15 -8.86 -8.71 -8.95
N LEU A 16 -8.54 -8.24 -7.74
CA LEU A 16 -8.34 -6.81 -7.47
C LEU A 16 -7.17 -6.24 -8.30
N GLY A 17 -6.05 -6.96 -8.37
CA GLY A 17 -4.90 -6.57 -9.20
C GLY A 17 -5.27 -6.42 -10.67
N LEU A 18 -6.04 -7.38 -11.23
CA LEU A 18 -6.53 -7.33 -12.60
C LEU A 18 -7.50 -6.16 -12.82
N LEU A 19 -8.43 -5.91 -11.90
CA LEU A 19 -9.36 -4.78 -11.98
C LEU A 19 -8.63 -3.44 -12.00
N VAL A 20 -7.66 -3.26 -11.09
CA VAL A 20 -6.83 -2.04 -11.05
C VAL A 20 -6.06 -1.88 -12.35
N ALA A 21 -5.43 -2.95 -12.85
CA ALA A 21 -4.70 -2.92 -14.11
C ALA A 21 -5.61 -2.52 -15.29
N LEU A 22 -6.83 -3.05 -15.34
CA LEU A 22 -7.81 -2.76 -16.39
C LEU A 22 -8.30 -1.30 -16.33
N VAL A 23 -8.59 -0.78 -15.12
CA VAL A 23 -8.96 0.63 -14.91
C VAL A 23 -7.81 1.56 -15.32
N VAL A 24 -6.58 1.26 -14.89
CA VAL A 24 -5.39 2.06 -15.25
C VAL A 24 -5.17 2.03 -16.76
N TRP A 25 -5.30 0.87 -17.40
CA TRP A 25 -5.15 0.73 -18.85
C TRP A 25 -6.20 1.53 -19.63
N ARG A 26 -7.47 1.48 -19.19
CA ARG A 26 -8.55 2.30 -19.77
C ARG A 26 -8.31 3.79 -19.61
N LYS A 27 -7.93 4.24 -18.41
CA LYS A 27 -7.62 5.65 -18.15
C LYS A 27 -6.43 6.13 -18.99
N ARG A 28 -5.39 5.30 -19.16
CA ARG A 28 -4.24 5.59 -20.04
C ARG A 28 -4.69 5.79 -21.48
N LYS A 29 -5.52 4.89 -22.02
CA LYS A 29 -6.05 5.02 -23.40
C LYS A 29 -6.91 6.28 -23.58
N ALA A 30 -7.62 6.71 -22.54
CA ALA A 30 -8.47 7.90 -22.58
C ALA A 30 -7.69 9.22 -22.41
N GLY A 31 -6.36 9.19 -22.21
CA GLY A 31 -5.57 10.39 -21.92
C GLY A 31 -5.91 11.05 -20.57
N MET A 32 -6.70 10.39 -19.72
CA MET A 32 -7.21 10.91 -18.44
C MET A 32 -6.31 10.57 -17.25
N VAL A 33 -5.05 10.16 -17.49
CA VAL A 33 -4.13 9.86 -16.40
C VAL A 33 -3.45 11.15 -16.01
N GLU A 34 -4.00 11.81 -15.00
CA GLU A 34 -3.27 12.86 -14.30
C GLU A 34 -1.98 12.29 -13.72
N GLU A 35 -0.94 13.12 -13.71
CA GLU A 35 0.31 12.75 -13.07
C GLU A 35 0.08 12.43 -11.58
N PRO A 36 0.51 11.24 -11.11
CA PRO A 36 0.37 10.87 -9.72
C PRO A 36 1.06 11.88 -8.80
N ASN A 37 0.43 12.22 -7.67
CA ASN A 37 1.04 13.11 -6.70
C ASN A 37 2.11 12.37 -5.88
N TYR A 38 3.35 12.36 -6.37
CA TYR A 38 4.49 11.72 -5.72
C TYR A 38 4.79 12.27 -4.32
N ARG A 39 4.47 13.55 -4.07
CA ARG A 39 4.59 14.14 -2.72
C ARG A 39 3.57 13.53 -1.75
N ALA A 40 2.36 13.21 -2.22
CA ALA A 40 1.37 12.52 -1.39
C ALA A 40 1.81 11.10 -1.04
N PHE A 41 2.43 10.36 -1.98
CA PHE A 41 3.01 9.04 -1.67
C PHE A 41 4.10 9.14 -0.61
N PHE A 42 4.99 10.13 -0.70
CA PHE A 42 6.00 10.37 0.33
C PHE A 42 5.38 10.61 1.72
N ILE A 43 4.37 11.47 1.81
CA ILE A 43 3.67 11.79 3.06
C ILE A 43 2.97 10.54 3.63
N MET A 44 2.30 9.75 2.78
CA MET A 44 1.68 8.49 3.19
C MET A 44 2.70 7.48 3.71
N GLY A 45 3.88 7.39 3.07
CA GLY A 45 4.97 6.55 3.53
C GLY A 45 5.46 6.92 4.93
N ILE A 46 5.73 8.21 5.17
CA ILE A 46 6.11 8.73 6.48
C ILE A 46 5.02 8.50 7.53
N ALA A 47 3.74 8.57 7.16
CA ALA A 47 2.64 8.33 8.09
C ALA A 47 2.47 6.83 8.42
N PHE A 48 2.60 5.93 7.44
CA PHE A 48 2.27 4.52 7.62
C PHE A 48 3.36 3.72 8.33
N ILE A 49 4.64 4.10 8.18
CA ILE A 49 5.75 3.46 8.90
C ILE A 49 5.57 3.53 10.43
N PRO A 50 5.41 4.71 11.07
CA PRO A 50 5.24 4.81 12.51
C PRO A 50 3.91 4.18 12.97
N VAL A 51 2.83 4.32 12.20
CA VAL A 51 1.55 3.67 12.55
C VAL A 51 1.69 2.14 12.54
N GLY A 52 2.33 1.56 11.53
CA GLY A 52 2.61 0.12 11.47
C GLY A 52 3.48 -0.35 12.63
N PHE A 53 4.51 0.43 12.96
CA PHE A 53 5.39 0.12 14.09
C PHE A 53 4.65 0.17 15.44
N ILE A 54 3.89 1.24 15.70
CA ILE A 54 3.08 1.40 16.92
C ILE A 54 2.04 0.27 17.03
N TRP A 55 1.41 -0.10 15.92
CA TRP A 55 0.45 -1.20 15.90
C TRP A 55 1.11 -2.53 16.29
N MET A 56 2.30 -2.81 15.76
CA MET A 56 3.06 -4.02 16.12
C MET A 56 3.47 -4.02 17.59
N THR A 57 3.95 -2.90 18.14
CA THR A 57 4.37 -2.83 19.54
C THR A 57 3.19 -2.98 20.49
N ILE A 58 2.04 -2.37 20.20
CA ILE A 58 0.80 -2.55 20.98
C ILE A 58 0.36 -4.01 20.91
N ALA A 59 0.24 -4.57 19.71
CA ALA A 59 -0.21 -5.95 19.52
C ALA A 59 0.70 -6.98 20.23
N PHE A 60 2.02 -6.74 20.21
CA PHE A 60 3.00 -7.52 20.95
C PHE A 60 2.79 -7.40 22.47
N SER A 61 2.59 -6.18 22.97
CA SER A 61 2.44 -5.91 24.41
C SER A 61 1.21 -6.58 25.03
N ILE A 62 0.15 -6.76 24.24
CA ILE A 62 -1.09 -7.44 24.68
C ILE A 62 -1.13 -8.93 24.32
N ASN A 63 -0.03 -9.51 23.82
CA ASN A 63 0.04 -10.89 23.30
C ASN A 63 -1.09 -11.22 22.29
N ALA A 64 -1.52 -10.24 21.49
CA ALA A 64 -2.53 -10.48 20.49
C ALA A 64 -1.93 -11.24 19.31
N SER A 65 -2.63 -12.29 18.85
CA SER A 65 -2.30 -13.01 17.60
C SER A 65 -2.33 -12.13 16.35
N LEU A 66 -2.74 -10.86 16.49
CA LEU A 66 -2.76 -9.84 15.46
C LEU A 66 -1.40 -9.17 15.21
N PHE A 67 -0.34 -9.49 15.95
CA PHE A 67 1.01 -8.96 15.70
C PHE A 67 1.44 -8.96 14.21
N PRO A 68 1.19 -10.02 13.42
CA PRO A 68 1.56 -10.04 11.99
C PRO A 68 0.82 -9.02 11.13
N THR A 69 -0.30 -8.46 11.61
CA THR A 69 -1.13 -7.51 10.84
C THR A 69 -0.51 -6.12 10.72
N GLY A 70 0.49 -5.78 11.54
CA GLY A 70 1.26 -4.55 11.37
C GLY A 70 2.30 -4.61 10.25
N LEU A 71 2.74 -5.81 9.85
CA LEU A 71 3.72 -6.00 8.77
C LEU A 71 3.23 -5.48 7.41
N PRO A 72 1.98 -5.76 6.96
CA PRO A 72 1.45 -5.14 5.75
C PRO A 72 1.47 -3.62 5.78
N LEU A 73 1.14 -3.00 6.91
CA LEU A 73 1.08 -1.54 7.02
C LEU A 73 2.48 -0.91 6.96
N LEU A 74 3.44 -1.53 7.63
CA LEU A 74 4.84 -1.13 7.59
C LEU A 74 5.41 -1.31 6.17
N SER A 75 5.08 -2.42 5.51
CA SER A 75 5.47 -2.69 4.12
C SER A 75 4.90 -1.66 3.14
N LEU A 76 3.62 -1.30 3.28
CA LEU A 76 2.99 -0.23 2.49
C LEU A 76 3.67 1.13 2.74
N GLY A 77 4.01 1.43 3.99
CA GLY A 77 4.75 2.62 4.35
C GLY A 77 6.10 2.71 3.62
N ILE A 78 6.87 1.63 3.60
CA ILE A 78 8.13 1.55 2.86
C ILE A 78 7.89 1.73 1.36
N ILE A 79 6.92 1.03 0.78
CA ILE A 79 6.61 1.12 -0.66
C ILE A 79 6.27 2.56 -1.05
N TYR A 80 5.37 3.23 -0.31
CA TYR A 80 4.98 4.60 -0.60
C TYR A 80 6.11 5.60 -0.38
N LEU A 81 6.94 5.39 0.64
CA LEU A 81 8.12 6.20 0.88
C LEU A 81 9.11 6.07 -0.30
N SER A 82 9.38 4.85 -0.77
CA SER A 82 10.26 4.58 -1.90
C SER A 82 9.74 5.20 -3.20
N ILE A 83 8.44 5.08 -3.49
CA ILE A 83 7.82 5.71 -4.66
C ILE A 83 7.91 7.24 -4.58
N GLY A 84 7.63 7.80 -3.41
CA GLY A 84 7.67 9.24 -3.18
C GLY A 84 9.07 9.82 -3.31
N LEU A 85 10.08 9.18 -2.70
CA LEU A 85 11.48 9.59 -2.77
C LEU A 85 12.10 9.36 -4.16
N GLY A 86 11.80 8.22 -4.79
CA GLY A 86 12.35 7.87 -6.11
C GLY A 86 11.92 8.83 -7.21
N ASN A 87 10.75 9.46 -7.07
CA ASN A 87 10.20 10.43 -8.01
C ASN A 87 10.16 11.86 -7.42
N ARG A 88 11.16 12.19 -6.59
CA ARG A 88 11.27 13.52 -5.95
C ARG A 88 11.39 14.68 -6.93
N ASP A 89 11.98 14.41 -8.10
CA ASP A 89 12.07 15.33 -9.24
C ASP A 89 10.69 15.77 -9.75
N LYS A 90 9.67 14.91 -9.62
CA LYS A 90 8.29 15.14 -10.08
C LYS A 90 7.37 15.63 -8.97
N TRP A 91 7.92 16.05 -7.84
CA TRP A 91 7.09 16.66 -6.80
C TRP A 91 6.52 17.96 -7.35
N LYS A 92 5.20 18.00 -7.52
CA LYS A 92 4.48 19.22 -7.87
C LYS A 92 4.87 20.29 -6.84
N LYS A 93 5.58 21.32 -7.30
CA LYS A 93 5.88 22.49 -6.48
C LYS A 93 4.53 23.15 -6.19
N SER A 94 4.21 23.24 -4.90
CA SER A 94 3.11 24.06 -4.41
C SER A 94 3.46 25.52 -4.59
#